data_AF-D8UMB4-F1
#
_entry.id   AF-D8UMB4-F1
#
_cell.length_a   1.000
_cell.length_b   1.000
_cell.length_c   1.000
_cell.angle_alpha   90.00
_cell.angle_beta   90.00
_cell.angle_gamma   90.00
#
_symmetry.space_group_name_H-M   'P 1'
#
loop_
_entity.id
_entity.type
_entity.pdbx_description
1 polymer ?
#
loop_
_entity_poly.entity_id
_entity_poly.type
_entity_poly.pdbx_seq_one_letter_code
_entity_poly.pdbx_strand_id
1 'polypeptide(L)'
;GPSGLFPGEIVDIDFVENINIFLFKTSSFESLNAQKQTTFAIEPIKYEPIVLGITRASLEVESFLSAASFQQTTRVLSQAALYKKKDFLKGLKENIIIGNLIPAGTGYLSSLNLT
;
A
#
# COMPACT_ATOMS: atom_id res chain seq x y z
N GLY A 1 8.31 -2.18 17.22
CA GLY A 1 9.09 -3.44 17.28
C GLY A 1 10.09 -3.47 16.13
N PRO A 2 10.64 -4.64 15.76
CA PRO A 2 11.55 -4.79 14.61
C PRO A 2 10.90 -4.47 13.25
N SER A 3 9.59 -4.24 13.21
CA SER A 3 8.81 -3.91 12.02
C SER A 3 9.00 -2.48 11.49
N GLY A 4 9.61 -1.57 12.27
CA GLY A 4 9.74 -0.16 11.88
C GLY A 4 8.44 0.66 11.94
N LEU A 5 7.33 0.07 12.40
CA LEU A 5 6.04 0.74 12.59
C LEU A 5 5.92 1.38 13.98
N PHE A 6 5.24 2.52 14.06
CA PHE A 6 4.92 3.16 15.33
C PHE A 6 3.69 2.53 16.00
N PRO A 7 3.63 2.43 17.34
CA PRO A 7 2.42 1.98 18.03
C PRO A 7 1.23 2.90 17.71
N GLY A 8 0.12 2.32 17.24
CA GLY A 8 -1.10 3.06 16.89
C GLY A 8 -1.09 3.70 15.50
N GLU A 9 -0.07 3.44 14.69
CA GLU A 9 -0.03 3.87 13.29
C GLU A 9 -1.10 3.15 12.46
N ILE A 10 -1.83 3.92 11.63
CA ILE A 10 -2.80 3.37 10.69
C ILE A 10 -2.05 2.99 9.42
N VAL A 11 -2.14 1.72 9.05
CA VAL A 11 -1.45 1.15 7.90
C VAL A 11 -2.43 0.32 7.08
N ASP A 12 -2.18 0.21 5.79
CA ASP A 12 -2.93 -0.70 4.93
C ASP A 12 -2.79 -2.15 5.44
N ILE A 13 -3.92 -2.85 5.48
CA ILE A 13 -3.99 -4.21 5.98
C ILE A 13 -3.18 -5.17 5.10
N ASP A 14 -3.21 -4.96 3.78
CA ASP A 14 -2.46 -5.77 2.83
C ASP A 14 -0.96 -5.68 3.09
N PHE A 15 -0.46 -4.51 3.48
CA PHE A 15 0.95 -4.31 3.80
C PHE A 15 1.36 -5.08 5.06
N VAL A 16 0.56 -4.98 6.12
CA VAL A 16 0.83 -5.66 7.40
C VAL A 16 0.75 -7.19 7.23
N GLU A 17 -0.23 -7.68 6.48
CA GLU A 17 -0.37 -9.11 6.18
C GLU A 17 0.80 -9.64 5.37
N ASN A 18 1.26 -8.91 4.35
CA ASN A 18 2.43 -9.30 3.56
C ASN A 18 3.70 -9.39 4.41
N ILE A 19 3.91 -8.47 5.35
CA ILE A 19 5.03 -8.54 6.29
C ILE A 19 4.88 -9.75 7.20
N ASN A 20 3.69 -10.00 7.76
CA ASN A 20 3.46 -11.15 8.63
C ASN A 20 3.71 -12.49 7.91
N ILE A 21 3.27 -12.60 6.65
CA ILE A 21 3.56 -13.77 5.81
C ILE A 21 5.07 -13.91 5.59
N PHE A 22 5.77 -12.82 5.32
CA PHE A 22 7.23 -12.83 5.14
C PHE A 22 7.96 -13.30 6.41
N LEU A 23 7.59 -12.75 7.58
CA LEU A 23 8.16 -13.13 8.87
C LEU A 23 7.94 -14.62 9.18
N PHE A 24 6.74 -15.14 8.90
CA PHE A 24 6.41 -16.56 9.08
C PHE A 24 7.23 -17.50 8.17
N LYS A 25 7.46 -17.08 6.91
CA LYS A 25 8.30 -17.85 5.95
C LYS A 25 9.74 -17.93 6.43
N THR A 26 10.31 -16.82 6.90
CA THR A 26 11.69 -16.78 7.42
C THR A 26 11.87 -17.69 8.63
N SER A 27 10.92 -17.69 9.58
CA SER A 27 10.98 -18.59 10.75
C SER A 27 10.95 -20.08 10.38
N SER A 28 10.29 -20.44 9.26
CA SER A 28 10.26 -21.82 8.76
C SER A 28 11.56 -22.25 8.06
N PHE A 29 12.35 -21.29 7.58
CA PHE A 29 13.63 -21.54 6.88
C PHE A 29 14.81 -21.60 7.85
N GLU A 30 14.77 -20.83 8.94
CA GLU A 30 15.83 -20.79 9.96
C GLU A 30 15.90 -22.07 10.79
N SER A 31 14.80 -22.81 10.96
CA SER A 31 14.78 -24.11 11.64
C SER A 31 15.56 -25.20 10.89
N LEU A 32 15.91 -25.00 9.61
CA LEU A 32 16.78 -25.89 8.83
C LEU A 32 18.28 -25.53 8.95
N ASN A 33 18.61 -24.30 9.34
CA ASN A 33 19.99 -23.80 9.41
C ASN A 33 20.32 -23.43 10.87
N ALA A 34 20.71 -24.43 11.66
CA ALA A 34 20.92 -24.37 13.11
C ALA A 34 22.06 -23.45 13.62
N GLN A 35 22.46 -22.40 12.88
CA GLN A 35 23.56 -21.52 13.29
C GLN A 35 23.33 -20.07 12.88
N LYS A 36 22.58 -19.32 13.71
CA LYS A 36 22.92 -17.92 14.02
C LYS A 36 22.14 -17.42 15.24
N GLN A 37 22.89 -17.24 16.33
CA GLN A 37 22.51 -16.51 17.52
C GLN A 37 22.29 -15.03 17.20
N THR A 38 21.03 -14.60 17.17
CA THR A 38 20.52 -13.30 17.67
C THR A 38 19.00 -13.31 17.50
N THR A 39 18.32 -14.19 18.24
CA THR A 39 16.87 -14.38 18.12
C THR A 39 16.14 -13.26 18.86
N PHE A 40 15.95 -12.11 18.22
CA PHE A 40 14.75 -11.34 18.52
C PHE A 40 13.59 -12.24 18.10
N ALA A 41 12.74 -12.66 19.05
CA ALA A 41 11.57 -13.46 18.73
C ALA A 41 10.81 -12.77 17.60
N ILE A 42 10.77 -13.43 16.43
CA ILE A 42 10.08 -12.91 15.25
C ILE A 42 8.58 -13.12 15.51
N GLU A 43 8.02 -12.28 16.38
CA GLU A 43 6.59 -12.27 16.63
C GLU A 43 5.88 -11.57 15.47
N PRO A 44 4.72 -12.08 15.02
CA PRO A 44 3.92 -11.40 14.01
C PRO A 44 3.49 -10.03 14.54
N ILE A 45 3.36 -9.08 13.62
CA ILE A 45 2.78 -7.77 13.89
C ILE A 45 1.34 -8.00 14.36
N LYS A 46 1.06 -7.58 15.59
CA LYS A 46 -0.30 -7.53 16.14
C LYS A 46 -0.95 -6.24 15.67
N TYR A 47 -2.12 -6.35 15.08
CA TYR A 47 -2.92 -5.23 14.59
C TYR A 47 -4.40 -5.45 14.90
N GLU A 48 -5.16 -4.36 14.87
CA GLU A 48 -6.61 -4.38 15.01
C GLU A 48 -7.22 -3.77 13.74
N PRO A 49 -8.13 -4.48 13.04
CA PRO A 49 -8.75 -3.95 11.84
C PRO A 49 -9.67 -2.79 12.18
N ILE A 50 -9.52 -1.67 11.48
CA ILE A 50 -10.39 -0.50 11.63
C ILE A 50 -11.33 -0.38 10.43
N VAL A 51 -12.57 0.04 10.68
CA VAL A 51 -13.54 0.32 9.60
C VAL A 51 -13.58 1.81 9.32
N LEU A 52 -13.32 2.17 8.07
CA LEU A 52 -13.39 3.55 7.59
C LEU A 52 -14.67 3.77 6.79
N GLY A 53 -15.30 4.93 6.96
CA GLY A 53 -16.43 5.34 6.11
C GLY A 53 -15.98 5.60 4.68
N ILE A 54 -16.89 5.43 3.71
CA ILE A 54 -16.59 5.50 2.26
C ILE A 54 -15.87 6.82 1.87
N THR A 55 -16.25 7.93 2.48
CA THR A 55 -15.65 9.25 2.22
C THR A 55 -14.21 9.31 2.70
N ARG A 56 -13.93 8.78 3.88
CA ARG A 56 -12.57 8.80 4.45
C ARG A 56 -11.65 7.82 3.71
N ALA A 57 -12.14 6.61 3.43
CA ALA A 57 -11.42 5.63 2.62
C ALA A 57 -11.07 6.19 1.22
N SER A 58 -11.98 6.95 0.60
CA SER A 58 -11.74 7.56 -0.72
C SER A 58 -10.72 8.71 -0.72
N LEU A 59 -10.50 9.37 0.44
CA LEU A 59 -9.53 10.47 0.59
C LEU A 59 -8.13 9.97 1.03
N GLU A 60 -8.04 8.79 1.64
CA GLU A 60 -6.79 8.19 2.14
C GLU A 60 -6.07 7.31 1.08
N VAL A 61 -6.55 7.26 -0.17
CA VAL A 61 -5.91 6.52 -1.28
C VAL A 61 -4.51 7.08 -1.59
N GLU A 62 -3.58 6.20 -2.00
CA GLU A 62 -2.20 6.59 -2.32
C GLU A 62 -2.08 7.65 -3.42
N SER A 63 -2.90 7.53 -4.47
CA SER A 63 -2.95 8.49 -5.57
C SER A 63 -3.59 9.80 -5.11
N PHE A 64 -2.79 10.86 -5.12
CA PHE A 64 -3.29 12.19 -4.83
C PHE A 64 -4.15 12.74 -5.96
N LEU A 65 -3.94 12.32 -7.22
CA LEU A 65 -4.76 12.78 -8.35
C LEU A 65 -6.18 12.20 -8.26
N SER A 66 -6.27 10.91 -7.93
CA SER A 66 -7.53 10.22 -7.65
C SER A 66 -8.24 10.82 -6.43
N ALA A 67 -7.52 11.02 -5.31
CA ALA A 67 -8.09 11.61 -4.09
C ALA A 67 -8.57 13.06 -4.31
N ALA A 68 -7.80 13.89 -5.02
CA ALA A 68 -8.18 15.27 -5.31
C ALA A 68 -9.42 15.35 -6.21
N SER A 69 -9.59 14.40 -7.15
CA SER A 69 -10.77 14.37 -8.03
C SER A 69 -12.07 14.02 -7.30
N PHE A 70 -12.00 13.41 -6.11
CA PHE A 70 -13.16 13.09 -5.31
C PHE A 70 -13.71 14.35 -4.62
N GLN A 71 -12.96 14.90 -3.64
CA GLN A 71 -13.32 16.08 -2.85
C GLN A 71 -12.07 16.75 -2.25
N GLN A 72 -12.23 17.91 -1.60
CA GLN A 72 -11.17 18.60 -0.83
C GLN A 72 -9.88 18.89 -1.63
N THR A 73 -10.03 19.20 -2.93
CA THR A 73 -8.95 19.43 -3.92
C THR A 73 -7.77 20.25 -3.39
N THR A 74 -8.02 21.45 -2.85
CA THR A 74 -6.96 22.36 -2.36
C THR A 74 -6.14 21.73 -1.25
N ARG A 75 -6.79 21.03 -0.30
CA ARG A 75 -6.12 20.36 0.80
C ARG A 75 -5.24 19.22 0.28
N VAL A 76 -5.79 18.36 -0.58
CA VAL A 76 -5.09 17.18 -1.11
C VAL A 76 -3.86 17.60 -1.92
N LEU A 77 -4.01 18.56 -2.83
CA LEU A 77 -2.91 19.06 -3.66
C LEU A 77 -1.83 19.75 -2.83
N SER A 78 -2.22 20.54 -1.81
CA SER A 78 -1.26 21.19 -0.92
C SER A 78 -0.43 20.17 -0.13
N GLN A 79 -1.08 19.14 0.43
CA GLN A 79 -0.37 18.07 1.13
C GLN A 79 0.55 17.29 0.18
N ALA A 80 0.08 16.95 -1.02
CA ALA A 80 0.91 16.27 -2.02
C ALA A 80 2.16 17.08 -2.40
N ALA A 81 2.02 18.39 -2.58
CA ALA A 81 3.14 19.29 -2.87
C ALA A 81 4.13 19.37 -1.69
N LEU A 82 3.64 19.50 -0.45
CA LEU A 82 4.47 19.53 0.76
C LEU A 82 5.29 18.25 0.94
N TYR A 83 4.66 17.09 0.73
CA TYR A 83 5.32 15.78 0.84
C TYR A 83 6.08 15.37 -0.43
N LYS A 84 6.08 16.20 -1.48
CA LYS A 84 6.65 15.88 -2.81
C LYS A 84 6.15 14.52 -3.35
N LYS A 85 4.88 14.21 -3.11
CA LYS A 85 4.27 12.94 -3.56
C LYS A 85 4.32 12.86 -5.10
N LYS A 86 4.57 11.66 -5.61
CA LYS A 86 4.50 11.32 -7.03
C LYS A 86 3.37 10.34 -7.25
N ASP A 87 2.62 10.54 -8.33
CA ASP A 87 1.55 9.62 -8.72
C ASP A 87 2.09 8.66 -9.79
N PHE A 88 1.91 7.36 -9.57
CA PHE A 88 2.39 6.31 -10.47
C PHE A 88 1.31 5.82 -11.44
N LEU A 89 0.11 6.43 -11.43
CA LEU A 89 -0.99 6.12 -12.37
C LEU A 89 -1.33 4.62 -12.41
N LYS A 90 -1.38 3.97 -11.24
CA LYS A 90 -1.69 2.54 -11.15
C LYS A 90 -3.19 2.26 -11.16
N GLY A 91 -4.00 3.28 -10.85
CA GLY A 91 -5.45 3.18 -10.71
C GLY A 91 -6.21 3.54 -11.97
N LEU A 92 -7.51 3.28 -11.96
CA LEU A 92 -8.39 3.59 -13.08
C LEU A 92 -8.60 5.10 -13.24
N LYS A 93 -8.88 5.81 -12.14
CA LYS A 93 -9.23 7.24 -12.18
C LYS A 93 -8.07 8.10 -12.66
N GLU A 94 -6.86 7.83 -12.19
CA GLU A 94 -5.67 8.59 -12.62
C GLU A 94 -5.44 8.47 -14.14
N ASN A 95 -5.53 7.25 -14.67
CA ASN A 95 -5.35 7.02 -16.10
C ASN A 95 -6.43 7.71 -16.95
N ILE A 96 -7.69 7.72 -16.48
CA ILE A 96 -8.77 8.45 -17.15
C ILE A 96 -8.50 9.96 -17.15
N ILE A 97 -8.06 10.54 -16.02
CA ILE A 97 -7.79 11.99 -15.91
C ILE A 97 -6.66 12.42 -16.85
N ILE A 98 -5.62 11.58 -16.98
CA ILE A 98 -4.47 11.85 -17.87
C ILE A 98 -4.78 11.54 -19.34
N GLY A 99 -5.72 10.63 -19.61
CA GLY A 99 -6.05 10.17 -20.97
C GLY A 99 -5.27 8.93 -21.41
N ASN A 100 -4.74 8.14 -20.47
CA ASN A 100 -4.09 6.86 -20.73
C ASN A 100 -5.11 5.72 -20.82
N LEU A 101 -4.69 4.59 -21.41
CA LEU A 101 -5.45 3.35 -21.32
C LEU A 101 -5.60 2.94 -19.85
N ILE A 102 -6.83 2.61 -19.44
CA ILE A 102 -7.09 2.13 -18.09
C ILE A 102 -6.50 0.73 -17.88
N PRO A 103 -6.04 0.39 -16.67
CA PRO A 103 -5.51 -0.94 -16.33
C PRO A 103 -6.64 -1.97 -16.13
N ALA A 104 -7.59 -2.00 -17.06
CA ALA A 104 -8.74 -2.91 -17.06
C ALA A 104 -9.15 -3.22 -18.51
N GLY A 105 -9.78 -4.37 -18.72
CA GLY A 105 -10.23 -4.80 -20.04
C GLY A 105 -9.08 -4.86 -21.05
N THR A 106 -9.26 -4.24 -22.22
CA THR A 106 -8.26 -4.23 -23.30
C THR A 106 -6.96 -3.51 -22.92
N GLY A 107 -7.02 -2.50 -22.06
CA GLY A 107 -5.82 -1.79 -21.59
C GLY A 107 -4.90 -2.68 -20.75
N TYR A 108 -5.47 -3.60 -19.97
CA TYR A 108 -4.69 -4.59 -19.22
C TYR A 108 -3.99 -5.58 -20.16
N LEU A 109 -4.67 -6.06 -21.21
CA LEU A 109 -4.07 -6.97 -22.21
C LEU A 109 -2.89 -6.33 -22.94
N SER A 110 -3.03 -5.05 -23.31
CA SER A 110 -1.95 -4.28 -23.93
C SER A 110 -0.74 -4.14 -22.99
N SER A 111 -0.97 -3.94 -21.69
CA SER A 111 0.12 -3.82 -20.70
C SER A 111 0.95 -5.12 -20.52
N LEU A 112 0.35 -6.27 -20.80
CA LEU A 112 1.01 -7.58 -20.72
C LEU A 112 1.72 -7.97 -22.03
N ASN A 113 1.74 -7.10 -23.04
CA ASN A 113 2.20 -7.40 -24.41
C ASN A 113 1.55 -8.68 -24.97
N LEU A 114 0.29 -8.94 -24.60
CA LEU A 114 -0.43 -10.16 -24.97
C LEU A 114 -1.12 -10.06 -26.34
N THR A 115 -0.89 -8.98 -27.09
CA THR A 115 -1.46 -8.69 -28.41
C THR A 115 -0.41 -8.14 -29.35
#